data_AF-A0A060BXY8-F1
#
_entry.id   AF-A0A060BXY8-F1
#
_cell.length_a   1.000
_cell.length_b   1.000
_cell.length_c   1.000
_cell.angle_alpha   90.00
_cell.angle_beta   90.00
_cell.angle_gamma   90.00
#
_symmetry.space_group_name_H-M   'P 1'
#
loop_
_entity.id
_entity.type
_entity.pdbx_description
1 polymer ?
#
loop_
_entity_poly.entity_id
_entity_poly.type
_entity_poly.pdbx_seq_one_letter_code
_entity_poly.pdbx_strand_id
1 'polypeptide(L)'
;MVYANREVAASAASVGAGKGNQFTYWTTGSDGQAHLSTGALYLPRSKAPRSGYPVVAWAHGSRGIADACAPSVRPTQLDLETIRSWLSRGYAVVSTDYAGLGTAGTHSISISPPLQAISWT
;
A
#
# COMPACT_ATOMS: atom_id res chain seq x y z
N MET A 1 0.11 -2.00 13.91
CA MET A 1 1.32 -1.31 14.42
C MET A 1 2.42 -1.43 13.38
N VAL A 2 3.17 -0.35 13.07
CA VAL A 2 4.31 -0.43 12.12
C VAL A 2 5.52 -1.06 12.81
N TYR A 3 6.07 -2.10 12.21
CA TYR A 3 7.23 -2.86 12.68
C TYR A 3 8.54 -2.32 12.08
N ALA A 4 8.55 -2.00 10.79
CA ALA A 4 9.72 -1.47 10.10
C ALA A 4 9.29 -0.46 9.03
N ASN A 5 10.16 0.50 8.72
CA ASN A 5 9.92 1.52 7.68
C ASN A 5 11.24 1.90 7.01
N ARG A 6 11.23 1.98 5.67
CA ARG A 6 12.37 2.42 4.86
C ARG A 6 11.93 3.35 3.74
N GLU A 7 12.79 4.28 3.37
CA GLU A 7 12.57 5.12 2.19
C GLU A 7 12.77 4.32 0.89
N VAL A 8 11.98 4.61 -0.15
CA VAL A 8 12.05 3.97 -1.46
C VAL A 8 12.08 5.00 -2.59
N ALA A 9 13.20 5.73 -2.70
CA ALA A 9 13.36 6.83 -3.66
C ALA A 9 13.14 6.42 -5.13
N ALA A 10 13.67 5.27 -5.55
CA ALA A 10 13.51 4.79 -6.94
C ALA A 10 12.05 4.46 -7.28
N SER A 11 11.35 3.72 -6.41
CA SER A 11 9.92 3.42 -6.58
C SER A 11 9.07 4.70 -6.53
N ALA A 12 9.38 5.62 -5.62
CA ALA A 12 8.72 6.93 -5.54
C ALA A 12 8.88 7.72 -6.85
N ALA A 13 10.09 7.77 -7.41
CA ALA A 13 10.34 8.43 -8.68
C ALA A 13 9.55 7.78 -9.83
N SER A 14 9.46 6.44 -9.85
CA SER A 14 8.71 5.71 -10.87
C SER A 14 7.23 6.11 -10.89
N VAL A 15 6.60 6.38 -9.75
CA VAL A 15 5.20 6.83 -9.67
C VAL A 15 5.03 8.36 -9.66
N GLY A 16 6.08 9.12 -9.95
CA GLY A 16 6.03 10.59 -9.93
C GLY A 16 5.84 11.20 -8.55
N ALA A 17 5.99 10.42 -7.48
CA ALA A 17 5.91 10.90 -6.11
C ALA A 17 7.10 11.82 -5.77
N GLY A 18 6.90 12.70 -4.79
CA GLY A 18 7.96 13.51 -4.20
C GLY A 18 8.75 12.75 -3.14
N LYS A 19 8.07 11.85 -2.43
CA LYS A 19 8.66 10.94 -1.43
C LYS A 19 7.91 9.62 -1.44
N GLY A 20 8.57 8.55 -1.01
CA GLY A 20 7.90 7.28 -0.79
C GLY A 20 8.61 6.43 0.25
N ASN A 21 7.83 5.67 1.00
CA ASN A 21 8.30 4.73 2.00
C ASN A 21 7.69 3.36 1.76
N GLN A 22 8.44 2.30 2.02
CA GLN A 22 7.92 0.96 2.21
C GLN A 22 7.97 0.61 3.69
N PHE A 23 6.89 0.04 4.20
CA PHE A 23 6.76 -0.30 5.60
C PHE A 23 6.24 -1.72 5.79
N THR A 24 6.60 -2.31 6.91
CA THR A 24 6.08 -3.59 7.40
C THR A 24 5.26 -3.32 8.65
N TYR A 25 4.08 -3.92 8.77
CA TYR A 25 3.16 -3.68 9.86
C TYR A 25 2.42 -4.94 10.30
N TRP A 26 2.02 -4.97 11.56
CA TRP A 26 1.11 -5.97 12.10
C TRP A 26 -0.33 -5.67 11.69
N THR A 27 -1.01 -6.69 11.19
CA THR A 27 -2.43 -6.72 10.84
C THR A 27 -3.07 -8.01 11.35
N THR A 28 -4.38 -8.15 11.18
CA THR A 28 -5.14 -9.34 11.56
C THR A 28 -5.50 -10.11 10.29
N GLY A 29 -5.13 -11.39 10.24
CA GLY A 29 -5.48 -12.30 9.16
C GLY A 29 -6.94 -12.72 9.21
N SER A 30 -7.41 -13.37 8.14
CA SER A 30 -8.76 -13.96 8.13
C SER A 30 -8.93 -15.11 9.12
N ASP A 31 -7.83 -15.66 9.63
CA ASP A 31 -7.77 -16.65 10.72
C ASP A 31 -7.86 -16.00 12.12
N GLY A 32 -8.01 -14.68 12.19
CA GLY A 32 -8.05 -13.91 13.44
C GLY A 32 -6.69 -13.77 14.13
N GLN A 33 -5.61 -14.26 13.54
CA GLN A 33 -4.26 -14.18 14.11
C GLN A 33 -3.53 -12.92 13.67
N ALA A 34 -2.49 -12.55 14.41
CA ALA A 34 -1.61 -11.46 14.04
C ALA A 34 -0.65 -11.90 12.92
N HIS A 35 -0.61 -11.15 11.84
CA HIS A 35 0.28 -11.37 10.70
C HIS A 35 1.06 -10.10 10.39
N LEU A 36 2.31 -10.25 9.91
CA LEU A 36 3.02 -9.15 9.29
C LEU A 36 2.54 -9.00 7.85
N SER A 37 2.48 -7.76 7.37
CA SER A 37 2.24 -7.42 5.96
C SER A 37 3.11 -6.24 5.58
N THR A 38 3.39 -6.08 4.29
CA THR A 38 4.03 -4.89 3.75
C THR A 38 3.04 -3.92 3.11
N GLY A 39 3.50 -2.69 2.95
CA GLY A 39 2.81 -1.67 2.20
C GLY A 39 3.76 -0.57 1.78
N ALA A 40 3.27 0.36 0.98
CA ALA A 40 3.99 1.54 0.57
C ALA A 40 3.15 2.80 0.76
N LEU A 41 3.79 3.89 1.17
CA LEU A 41 3.23 5.23 1.23
C LEU A 41 3.91 6.09 0.17
N TYR A 42 3.13 6.76 -0.67
CA TYR A 42 3.63 7.71 -1.65
C TYR A 42 3.03 9.09 -1.40
N LEU A 43 3.89 10.12 -1.39
CA LEU A 43 3.48 11.50 -1.17
C LEU A 43 3.59 12.31 -2.49
N PRO A 44 2.62 13.17 -2.79
CA PRO A 44 2.70 14.08 -3.93
C PRO A 44 3.94 14.98 -3.90
N ARG A 45 4.34 15.49 -5.06
CA ARG A 45 5.36 16.55 -5.17
C ARG A 45 4.86 17.93 -4.75
N SER A 46 3.55 18.15 -4.79
CA SER A 46 2.93 19.39 -4.34
C SER A 46 3.20 19.62 -2.86
N LYS A 47 3.13 20.88 -2.41
CA LYS A 47 3.23 21.18 -0.97
C LYS A 47 1.97 20.65 -0.27
N ALA A 48 2.16 20.01 0.88
CA ALA A 48 1.05 19.60 1.73
C ALA A 48 0.15 20.80 2.10
N PRO A 49 -1.19 20.69 1.98
CA PRO A 49 -2.11 21.65 2.57
C PRO A 49 -1.87 21.78 4.09
N ARG A 50 -2.38 22.86 4.70
CA ARG A 50 -2.27 23.06 6.16
C ARG A 50 -2.91 21.91 6.95
N SER A 51 -3.97 21.30 6.41
CA SER A 51 -4.65 20.13 6.96
C SER A 51 -3.93 18.79 6.69
N GLY A 52 -2.80 18.80 5.98
CA GLY A 52 -2.15 17.60 5.45
C GLY A 52 -2.71 17.17 4.09
N TYR A 53 -2.09 16.14 3.50
CA TYR A 53 -2.61 15.54 2.26
C TYR A 53 -3.89 14.76 2.55
N PRO A 54 -4.91 14.82 1.67
CA PRO A 54 -5.96 13.82 1.68
C PRO A 54 -5.33 12.44 1.36
N VAL A 55 -5.82 11.39 2.01
CA VAL A 55 -5.22 10.05 1.93
C VAL A 55 -6.17 9.08 1.23
N VAL A 56 -5.65 8.33 0.26
CA VAL A 56 -6.34 7.18 -0.35
C VAL A 56 -5.65 5.90 0.08
N ALA A 57 -6.41 4.99 0.69
CA ALA A 57 -6.01 3.60 0.86
C ALA A 57 -6.38 2.83 -0.41
N TRP A 58 -5.38 2.29 -1.10
CA TRP A 58 -5.56 1.56 -2.35
C TRP A 58 -5.11 0.11 -2.17
N ALA A 59 -5.99 -0.82 -2.53
CA ALA A 59 -5.71 -2.24 -2.61
C ALA A 59 -5.60 -2.67 -4.07
N HIS A 60 -4.66 -3.56 -4.35
CA HIS A 60 -4.48 -4.12 -5.67
C HIS A 60 -5.53 -5.19 -6.02
N GLY A 61 -5.74 -5.44 -7.31
CA GLY A 61 -6.58 -6.58 -7.74
C GLY A 61 -5.94 -7.94 -7.42
N SER A 62 -6.74 -9.00 -7.41
CA SER A 62 -6.29 -10.38 -7.14
C SER A 62 -5.22 -10.84 -8.13
N ARG A 63 -4.02 -11.20 -7.63
CA ARG A 63 -2.86 -11.59 -8.46
C ARG A 63 -2.18 -12.90 -8.06
N GLY A 64 -2.69 -13.57 -7.01
CA GLY A 64 -2.08 -14.75 -6.39
C GLY A 64 -1.74 -14.50 -4.92
N ILE A 65 -1.20 -15.53 -4.26
CA ILE A 65 -0.98 -15.54 -2.80
C ILE A 65 0.50 -15.56 -2.40
N ALA A 66 1.44 -15.54 -3.36
CA ALA A 66 2.86 -15.55 -3.06
C ALA A 66 3.38 -14.14 -2.72
N ASP A 67 4.45 -14.04 -1.94
CA ASP A 67 5.13 -12.76 -1.67
C ASP A 67 5.45 -11.94 -2.92
N ALA A 68 5.81 -12.61 -4.03
CA ALA A 68 6.10 -11.94 -5.29
C ALA A 68 4.86 -11.27 -5.93
N CYS A 69 3.65 -11.59 -5.47
CA CYS A 69 2.40 -10.97 -5.92
C CYS A 69 2.12 -9.63 -5.23
N ALA A 70 2.86 -9.29 -4.15
CA ALA A 70 2.72 -8.03 -3.42
C ALA A 70 3.20 -6.83 -4.27
N PRO A 71 2.33 -5.87 -4.62
CA PRO A 71 2.73 -4.69 -5.39
C PRO A 71 3.73 -3.80 -4.67
N SER A 72 3.79 -3.83 -3.33
CA SER A 72 4.84 -3.10 -2.61
C SER A 72 6.25 -3.68 -2.87
N VAL A 73 6.33 -4.94 -3.31
CA VAL A 73 7.58 -5.63 -3.67
C VAL A 73 7.81 -5.61 -5.18
N ARG A 74 6.79 -5.95 -5.98
CA ARG A 74 6.85 -5.99 -7.45
C ARG A 74 5.61 -5.34 -8.08
N PRO A 75 5.57 -4.01 -8.24
CA PRO A 75 4.43 -3.34 -8.84
C PRO A 75 4.32 -3.64 -10.33
N THR A 76 3.08 -3.80 -10.80
CA THR A 76 2.76 -3.85 -12.24
C THR A 76 2.62 -2.44 -12.81
N GLN A 77 2.67 -2.31 -14.13
CA GLN A 77 2.44 -1.01 -14.78
C GLN A 77 1.08 -0.38 -14.41
N LEU A 78 0.02 -1.19 -14.31
CA LEU A 78 -1.31 -0.74 -13.93
C LEU A 78 -1.34 -0.18 -12.49
N ASP A 79 -0.56 -0.78 -11.58
CA ASP A 79 -0.44 -0.28 -10.20
C ASP A 79 0.21 1.11 -10.21
N LEU A 80 1.31 1.25 -10.95
CA LEU A 80 2.03 2.51 -11.06
C LEU A 80 1.15 3.61 -11.65
N GLU A 81 0.36 3.30 -12.68
CA GLU A 81 -0.58 4.25 -13.30
C GLU A 81 -1.71 4.66 -12.36
N THR A 82 -2.25 3.70 -11.60
CA THR A 82 -3.29 3.98 -10.60
C THR A 82 -2.75 4.89 -9.50
N ILE A 83 -1.56 4.59 -8.97
CA ILE A 83 -0.90 5.40 -7.95
C ILE A 83 -0.58 6.80 -8.49
N ARG A 84 -0.02 6.91 -9.70
CA ARG A 84 0.25 8.19 -10.39
C ARG A 84 -1.01 9.05 -10.52
N SER A 85 -2.15 8.46 -10.88
CA SER A 85 -3.43 9.16 -11.07
C SER A 85 -3.95 9.79 -9.76
N TRP A 86 -3.73 9.16 -8.62
CA TRP A 86 -4.09 9.74 -7.32
C TRP A 86 -3.11 10.83 -6.88
N LEU A 87 -1.80 10.59 -7.07
CA LEU A 87 -0.76 11.56 -6.74
C LEU A 87 -0.93 12.86 -7.54
N SER A 88 -1.29 12.78 -8.82
CA SER A 88 -1.51 13.96 -9.67
C SER A 88 -2.71 14.81 -9.22
N ARG A 89 -3.66 14.20 -8.51
CA ARG A 89 -4.81 14.89 -7.87
C ARG A 89 -4.48 15.42 -6.47
N GLY A 90 -3.25 15.26 -6.00
CA GLY A 90 -2.80 15.76 -4.70
C GLY A 90 -3.07 14.83 -3.51
N TYR A 91 -3.42 13.57 -3.75
CA TYR A 91 -3.64 12.59 -2.69
C TYR A 91 -2.35 11.89 -2.30
N ALA A 92 -2.11 11.72 -1.00
CA ALA A 92 -1.18 10.71 -0.51
C ALA A 92 -1.79 9.32 -0.71
N VAL A 93 -1.00 8.37 -1.18
CA VAL A 93 -1.47 7.01 -1.48
C VAL A 93 -0.82 6.04 -0.52
N VAL A 94 -1.65 5.30 0.22
CA VAL A 94 -1.22 4.13 1.00
C VAL A 94 -1.62 2.90 0.21
N SER A 95 -0.62 2.20 -0.33
CA SER A 95 -0.77 0.92 -1.03
C SER A 95 -0.47 -0.21 -0.05
N THR A 96 -1.49 -0.93 0.39
CA THR A 96 -1.31 -2.04 1.35
C THR A 96 -1.32 -3.38 0.63
N ASP A 97 -0.43 -4.28 1.00
CA ASP A 97 -0.55 -5.68 0.61
C ASP A 97 -1.52 -6.39 1.56
N TYR A 98 -2.20 -7.42 1.07
CA TYR A 98 -3.12 -8.19 1.90
C TYR A 98 -2.41 -8.87 3.08
N ALA A 99 -3.17 -9.21 4.13
CA ALA A 99 -2.59 -9.77 5.36
C ALA A 99 -1.67 -10.97 5.07
N GLY A 100 -0.45 -10.92 5.63
CA GLY A 100 0.56 -11.94 5.42
C GLY A 100 1.43 -11.76 4.18
N LEU A 101 1.11 -10.86 3.23
CA LEU A 101 1.89 -10.70 2.00
C LEU A 101 3.12 -9.79 2.17
N GLY A 102 4.18 -10.14 1.43
CA GLY A 102 5.44 -9.40 1.31
C GLY A 102 6.37 -9.59 2.51
N THR A 103 6.16 -10.66 3.28
CA THR A 103 6.97 -11.06 4.42
C THR A 103 7.12 -12.58 4.44
N ALA A 104 8.29 -13.07 4.86
CA ALA A 104 8.53 -14.51 4.97
C ALA A 104 7.52 -15.17 5.94
N GLY A 105 6.75 -16.14 5.45
CA GLY A 105 5.74 -16.85 6.25
C GLY A 105 4.63 -17.46 5.38
N THR A 106 3.69 -18.19 6.03
CA THR A 106 2.54 -18.79 5.35
C THR A 106 1.45 -17.72 5.13
N HIS A 107 1.10 -17.45 3.87
CA HIS A 107 0.10 -16.43 3.54
C HIS A 107 -1.33 -16.95 3.76
N SER A 108 -2.03 -16.42 4.77
CA SER A 108 -3.46 -16.67 4.97
C SER A 108 -4.29 -15.60 4.26
N ILE A 109 -4.73 -15.88 3.03
CA ILE A 109 -5.82 -15.11 2.42
C ILE A 109 -7.09 -15.95 2.36
N SER A 110 -8.16 -15.49 3.00
CA SER A 110 -9.52 -15.93 2.71
C SER A 110 -10.25 -14.77 2.03
N ILE A 111 -10.75 -15.02 0.83
CA ILE A 111 -11.56 -14.06 0.05
C ILE A 111 -12.90 -13.84 0.76
N SER A 112 -12.92 -12.85 1.65
CA SER A 112 -14.17 -12.25 2.13
C SER A 112 -14.66 -11.20 1.12
N PRO A 113 -15.99 -10.96 1.00
CA PRO A 113 -16.55 -10.02 0.04
C PRO A 113 -15.92 -8.62 0.17
N PRO A 114 -15.90 -7.82 -0.91
CA PRO A 114 -15.12 -6.58 -0.99
C PRO A 114 -15.42 -5.64 0.17
N LEU A 115 -14.37 -5.18 0.86
CA LEU A 115 -14.48 -4.15 1.89
C LEU A 115 -14.92 -2.84 1.25
N GLN A 116 -15.98 -2.26 1.79
CA GLN A 116 -16.46 -0.92 1.42
C GLN A 116 -15.41 0.14 1.82
N ALA A 117 -15.25 1.15 0.97
CA ALA A 117 -14.42 2.31 1.26
C ALA A 117 -14.94 3.02 2.52
N ILE A 118 -14.12 3.07 3.57
CA ILE A 118 -14.41 3.88 4.75
C ILE A 118 -13.96 5.31 4.45
N SER A 119 -14.95 6.18 4.21
CA SER A 119 -14.78 7.64 4.15
C SER A 119 -14.90 8.19 5.58
N TRP A 120 -13.84 8.79 6.12
CA TRP A 120 -13.95 9.59 7.33
C TRP A 120 -14.40 11.01 6.93
N THR A 121 -15.62 11.37 7.33
CA THR A 121 -16.11 12.76 7.38
C THR A 121 -15.72 13.42 8.69
#